data_AF-A0A3S1GEC9-F1
#
_entry.id   AF-A0A3S1GEC9-F1
#
_cell.length_a   1.000
_cell.length_b   1.000
_cell.length_c   1.000
_cell.angle_alpha   90.00
_cell.angle_beta   90.00
_cell.angle_gamma   90.00
#
_symmetry.space_group_name_H-M   'P 1'
#
loop_
_entity.id
_entity.type
_entity.pdbx_description
1 polymer ?
#
loop_
_entity_poly.entity_id
_entity_poly.type
_entity_poly.pdbx_seq_one_letter_code
_entity_poly.pdbx_strand_id
1 'polypeptide(L)' 'YPDEYLEALSDKLLTANVSHLPVVSREEERLIGYIGWKDMMRVRSKKQAEERDRAALLSFGVKREPQQSVSDPA' A
#
# COMPACT_ATOMS: atom_id res chain seq x y z
N TYR A 1 -1.90 20.76 0.46
CA TYR A 1 -2.31 20.84 1.87
C TYR A 1 -2.27 19.45 2.50
N PRO A 2 -2.15 19.33 3.84
CA PRO A 2 -1.95 18.03 4.51
C PRO A 2 -3.14 17.06 4.42
N ASP A 3 -4.32 17.60 4.18
CA ASP A 3 -5.62 16.91 4.03
C ASP A 3 -5.90 16.46 2.58
N GLU A 4 -5.02 16.77 1.64
CA GLU A 4 -5.22 16.38 0.25
C GLU A 4 -5.00 14.88 0.00
N TYR A 5 -5.81 14.33 -0.90
CA TYR A 5 -5.70 12.96 -1.36
C TYR A 5 -4.39 12.70 -2.12
N LEU A 6 -3.84 11.49 -1.97
CA LEU A 6 -2.61 11.07 -2.64
C LEU A 6 -2.78 11.01 -4.17
N GLU A 7 -3.98 10.72 -4.65
CA GLU A 7 -4.32 10.71 -6.08
C GLU A 7 -4.06 12.09 -6.69
N ALA A 8 -4.58 13.15 -6.07
CA ALA A 8 -4.40 14.53 -6.53
C ALA A 8 -2.93 14.99 -6.47
N LEU A 9 -2.14 14.44 -5.55
CA LEU A 9 -0.68 14.70 -5.49
C LEU A 9 0.05 14.14 -6.72
N SER A 10 -0.37 12.99 -7.25
CA SER A 10 0.22 12.39 -8.47
C SER A 10 0.10 13.34 -9.65
N ASP A 11 -1.10 13.86 -9.86
CA ASP A 11 -1.41 14.75 -10.98
C ASP A 11 -0.62 16.06 -10.87
N LYS A 12 -0.46 16.59 -9.66
CA LYS A 12 0.33 17.80 -9.40
C LYS A 12 1.82 17.59 -9.66
N LEU A 13 2.39 16.47 -9.20
CA LEU A 13 3.79 16.11 -9.46
C LEU A 13 4.07 16.01 -10.97
N LEU A 14 3.16 15.36 -11.71
CA LEU A 14 3.26 15.20 -13.17
C LEU A 14 3.11 16.53 -13.90
N THR A 15 2.09 17.32 -13.56
CA THR A 15 1.77 18.58 -14.23
C THR A 15 2.87 19.62 -14.02
N ALA A 16 3.40 19.72 -12.81
CA ALA A 16 4.51 20.63 -12.50
C ALA A 16 5.88 20.06 -12.90
N ASN A 17 5.96 18.79 -13.31
CA ASN A 17 7.21 18.08 -13.60
C ASN A 17 8.24 18.19 -12.46
N VAL A 18 7.77 17.97 -11.23
CA VAL A 18 8.60 18.03 -10.01
C VAL A 18 8.53 16.71 -9.26
N SER A 19 9.59 16.38 -8.53
CA SER A 19 9.69 15.14 -7.76
C SER A 19 9.04 15.23 -6.37
N HIS A 20 8.83 16.45 -5.87
CA HIS A 20 8.30 16.74 -4.54
C HIS A 20 7.43 18.00 -4.54
N LEU A 21 6.48 18.03 -3.63
CA LEU A 21 5.59 19.15 -3.37
C LEU A 21 5.75 19.60 -1.90
N PRO A 22 5.75 20.92 -1.64
CA PRO A 22 5.65 21.42 -0.28
C PRO A 22 4.26 21.16 0.28
N VAL A 23 4.20 20.75 1.54
CA VAL A 23 2.96 20.64 2.31
C VAL A 23 2.87 21.89 3.17
N VAL A 24 1.85 22.70 2.92
CA VAL A 24 1.60 23.96 3.61
C VAL A 24 0.36 23.79 4.49
N SER A 25 0.40 24.32 5.71
CA SER A 25 -0.77 24.45 6.60
C SER A 25 -1.79 25.38 5.96
N ARG A 26 -3.06 25.00 5.96
CA ARG A 26 -4.13 25.80 5.37
C ARG A 26 -4.46 27.04 6.21
N GLU A 27 -4.34 26.93 7.54
CA GLU A 27 -4.73 27.99 8.47
C GLU A 27 -3.62 29.03 8.65
N GLU A 28 -2.37 28.57 8.81
CA GLU A 28 -1.23 29.43 9.15
C GLU A 28 -0.40 29.83 7.92
N GLU A 29 -0.76 29.34 6.72
CA GLU A 29 0.03 29.46 5.47
C GLU A 29 1.50 29.05 5.62
N ARG A 30 1.79 28.23 6.61
CA ARG A 30 3.16 27.85 6.99
C ARG A 30 3.56 26.55 6.31
N LEU A 31 4.80 26.49 5.80
CA LEU A 31 5.40 25.24 5.35
C LEU A 31 5.54 24.27 6.54
N ILE A 32 4.90 23.11 6.46
CA ILE A 32 4.92 22.08 7.50
C ILE A 32 5.65 20.80 7.06
N GLY A 33 5.97 20.65 5.78
CA GLY A 33 6.76 19.50 5.30
C GLY A 33 6.87 19.41 3.79
N TYR A 34 7.33 18.25 3.33
CA TYR A 34 7.45 17.91 1.91
C TYR A 34 6.91 16.51 1.68
N ILE A 35 6.35 16.29 0.50
CA ILE A 35 5.89 14.98 0.05
C ILE A 35 6.30 14.77 -1.40
N GLY A 36 6.82 13.59 -1.72
CA GLY A 36 7.24 13.26 -3.08
C GLY A 36 6.73 11.92 -3.57
N TRP A 37 7.04 11.64 -4.84
CA TRP A 37 6.66 10.37 -5.48
C TRP A 37 7.19 9.14 -4.73
N LYS A 38 8.36 9.26 -4.08
CA LYS A 38 8.94 8.20 -3.24
C LYS A 38 8.05 7.84 -2.05
N ASP A 39 7.40 8.81 -1.43
CA ASP A 39 6.51 8.58 -0.30
C ASP A 39 5.24 7.84 -0.75
N MET A 40 4.75 8.18 -1.94
CA MET A 40 3.65 7.45 -2.57
C MET A 40 4.02 5.99 -2.84
N MET A 41 5.22 5.74 -3.37
CA MET A 41 5.70 4.38 -3.59
C MET A 41 5.81 3.61 -2.28
N ARG A 42 6.29 4.25 -1.21
CA ARG A 42 6.36 3.63 0.13
C ARG A 42 4.97 3.20 0.63
N VAL A 43 3.95 4.05 0.48
CA VAL A 43 2.57 3.73 0.90
C VAL A 43 2.02 2.56 0.07
N ARG A 44 2.25 2.54 -1.24
CA ARG A 44 1.81 1.42 -2.10
C ARG A 44 2.46 0.11 -1.69
N SER A 45 3.78 0.10 -1.48
CA SER A 45 4.50 -1.10 -1.04
C SER A 45 3.99 -1.61 0.31
N LYS A 46 3.70 -0.71 1.25
CA LYS A 46 3.15 -1.08 2.56
C LYS A 46 1.76 -1.72 2.43
N LYS A 47 0.85 -1.11 1.67
CA LYS A 47 -0.49 -1.69 1.41
C LYS A 47 -0.41 -3.08 0.76
N GLN A 48 0.53 -3.27 -0.17
CA GLN A 48 0.72 -4.57 -0.83
C GLN A 48 1.25 -5.64 0.15
N ALA A 49 2.16 -5.27 1.05
CA ALA A 49 2.64 -6.19 2.08
C ALA A 49 1.51 -6.60 3.03
N GLU A 50 0.71 -5.64 3.50
CA GLU A 50 -0.45 -5.90 4.38
C GLU A 50 -1.48 -6.83 3.73
N GLU A 51 -1.77 -6.64 2.43
CA GLU A 51 -2.68 -7.52 1.71
C GLU A 51 -2.11 -8.94 1.53
N ARG A 52 -0.79 -9.05 1.28
CA ARG A 52 -0.11 -10.34 1.19
C ARG A 52 -0.16 -11.10 2.52
N ASP A 53 0.05 -10.42 3.64
CA ASP A 53 -0.02 -11.02 4.97
C ASP A 53 -1.44 -11.50 5.29
N ARG A 54 -2.45 -10.71 4.92
CA ARG A 54 -3.86 -11.10 5.05
C ARG A 54 -4.19 -12.36 4.24
N ALA A 55 -3.76 -12.41 2.98
CA ALA A 55 -3.96 -13.58 2.12
C ALA A 55 -3.26 -14.82 2.66
N ALA A 56 -2.05 -14.67 3.21
CA ALA A 56 -1.32 -15.76 3.84
C ALA A 56 -2.11 -16.35 5.03
N LEU A 57 -2.59 -15.52 5.95
CA LEU A 57 -3.40 -15.96 7.10
C LEU A 57 -4.66 -16.73 6.68
N LEU A 58 -5.34 -16.30 5.60
CA LEU A 58 -6.52 -17.00 5.08
C LEU A 58 -6.16 -18.33 4.41
N SER A 59 -4.99 -18.43 3.78
CA SER A 59 -4.54 -19.66 3.10
C SER A 59 -4.10 -20.78 4.07
N PHE A 60 -3.62 -20.44 5.27
CA PHE A 60 -3.21 -21.42 6.28
C PHE A 60 -4.38 -22.22 6.90
N GLY A 61 -5.63 -21.78 6.73
CA GLY A 61 -6.82 -22.51 7.18
C GLY A 61 -7.32 -23.60 6.21
N VAL A 62 -6.74 -23.72 5.01
CA VAL A 62 -7.24 -24.60 3.92
C VAL A 62 -6.26 -25.73 3.60
N LYS A 63 -5.54 -26.26 4.59
CA LYS A 63 -4.88 -27.57 4.43
C LYS A 63 -5.90 -28.68 4.69
N ARG A 64 -6.64 -29.06 3.65
CA ARG A 64 -7.42 -30.30 3.63
C ARG A 64 -6.44 -31.48 3.74
N GLU A 65 -6.67 -32.33 4.75
CA GLU A 65 -6.01 -33.61 4.93
C GLU A 65 -6.12 -34.45 3.65
N PRO A 66 -5.01 -34.95 3.08
CA PRO A 66 -5.10 -35.92 2.00
C PRO A 66 -5.60 -37.23 2.60
N GLN A 67 -6.84 -37.56 2.27
CA GLN A 67 -7.48 -38.82 2.60
C GLN A 67 -6.61 -39.96 2.06
N GLN A 68 -5.96 -40.69 2.97
CA GLN A 68 -5.23 -41.92 2.67
C GLN A 68 -6.22 -42.91 2.07
N SER A 69 -6.16 -43.11 0.75
CA SER A 69 -6.80 -44.21 0.07
C SER A 69 -6.16 -45.51 0.57
N VAL A 70 -6.95 -46.29 1.31
CA VAL A 70 -6.60 -47.59 1.86
C VAL A 70 -6.15 -48.49 0.70
N SER A 71 -4.90 -48.94 0.77
CA SER A 71 -4.38 -50.03 -0.04
C SER A 71 -4.89 -51.34 0.54
N ASP A 72 -5.77 -52.04 -0.16
CA ASP A 72 -6.06 -53.45 0.13
C ASP A 72 -4.92 -54.34 -0.38
N PRO A 73 -4.42 -55.29 0.43
CA PRO A 73 -3.58 -56.37 -0.05
C PRO A 73 -4.42 -57.62 -0.40
N ALA A 74 -3.93 -58.33 -1.43
CA ALA A 74 -4.28 -59.68 -1.89
C ALA A 74 -5.48 -59.83 -2.84
#